data_AF-A0A9E2D9F3-F1
#
_entry.id   AF-A0A9E2D9F3-F1
#
_cell.length_a   1.000
_cell.length_b   1.000
_cell.length_c   1.000
_cell.angle_alpha   90.00
_cell.angle_beta   90.00
_cell.angle_gamma   90.00
#
_symmetry.space_group_name_H-M   'P 1'
#
loop_
_entity.id
_entity.type
_entity.pdbx_description
1 polymer ?
#
loop_
_entity_poly.entity_id
_entity_poly.type
_entity_poly.pdbx_seq_one_letter_code
_entity_poly.pdbx_strand_id
1 'polypeptide(L)'
;MRVTLVTEAERTEAKQKAIRLKRSVLFDILKWSTHPEVDQAVDFFAEKIVEALGLKQVPRRKFKTHIKVVLLNLYAAYVTDSEMYVAYHHSARGYQVNHRYKYRGKTYTKKNRYNPLEIGWTNLQKVIDTLIRLNLVENHLGYADLDNFRYGKLSRMRANPDLIAILEESYKIVPSMIERAEEEELVELRGKKKKGENKGRKIKYEDTKRTKQMRGDLRHLNEILDKHCITLNVTDDEWYELNRQLAAEPEERRAPVDYSSKVLKRIFNDGSFTKGGRFYGGWWLQIPSDCRKHITFNTDFRGSHNRHSH
;
A
#
# COMPACT_ATOMS: atom_id res chain seq x y z
N MET A 1 -8.19 43.76 2.15
CA MET A 1 -7.72 42.36 2.10
C MET A 1 -6.24 42.34 2.46
N ARG A 2 -5.85 41.78 3.61
CA ARG A 2 -4.42 41.54 3.92
C ARG A 2 -3.98 40.32 3.11
N VAL A 3 -3.22 40.54 2.04
CA VAL A 3 -2.45 39.47 1.40
C VAL A 3 -1.23 39.26 2.29
N THR A 4 -1.25 38.22 3.11
CA THR A 4 -0.08 37.84 3.92
C THR A 4 1.02 37.42 2.95
N LEU A 5 2.07 38.23 2.83
CA LEU A 5 3.23 37.91 2.00
C LEU A 5 3.98 36.74 2.66
N VAL A 6 3.88 35.56 2.06
CA VAL A 6 4.65 34.38 2.47
C VAL A 6 6.14 34.65 2.26
N THR A 7 6.91 34.55 3.34
CA THR A 7 8.36 34.81 3.38
C THR A 7 9.13 33.80 2.52
N GLU A 8 10.36 34.16 2.14
CA GLU A 8 11.24 33.27 1.36
C GLU A 8 11.64 32.00 2.14
N ALA A 9 11.78 32.11 3.46
CA ALA A 9 12.01 30.99 4.36
C ALA A 9 10.84 29.99 4.34
N GLU A 10 9.59 30.47 4.50
CA GLU A 10 8.38 29.63 4.43
C GLU A 10 8.22 28.95 3.07
N ARG A 11 8.57 29.65 1.97
CA ARG A 11 8.56 29.06 0.62
C ARG A 11 9.60 27.95 0.48
N THR A 12 10.77 28.12 1.07
CA THR A 12 11.86 27.14 1.02
C THR A 12 11.51 25.89 1.84
N GLU A 13 10.99 26.08 3.05
CA GLU A 13 10.51 24.98 3.91
C GLU A 13 9.37 24.20 3.23
N ALA A 14 8.40 24.90 2.63
CA ALA A 14 7.32 24.26 1.89
C ALA A 14 7.83 23.43 0.70
N LYS A 15 8.85 23.92 -0.03
CA LYS A 15 9.49 23.17 -1.12
C LYS A 15 10.20 21.92 -0.60
N GLN A 16 10.97 22.04 0.49
CA GLN A 16 11.66 20.90 1.10
C GLN A 16 10.66 19.85 1.63
N LYS A 17 9.61 20.29 2.32
CA LYS A 17 8.51 19.42 2.76
C LYS A 17 7.86 18.71 1.58
N ALA A 18 7.58 19.44 0.49
CA ALA A 18 7.01 18.84 -0.71
C ALA A 18 7.93 17.78 -1.35
N ILE A 19 9.26 18.01 -1.37
CA ILE A 19 10.24 17.03 -1.83
C ILE A 19 10.22 15.80 -0.92
N ARG A 20 10.28 15.98 0.40
CA ARG A 20 10.25 14.89 1.38
C ARG A 20 9.00 14.03 1.24
N LEU A 21 7.83 14.66 1.15
CA LEU A 21 6.55 13.95 1.00
C LEU A 21 6.39 13.25 -0.36
N LYS A 22 7.19 13.58 -1.38
CA LYS A 22 7.18 12.80 -2.64
C LYS A 22 7.75 11.41 -2.47
N ARG A 23 8.60 11.18 -1.47
CA ARG A 23 9.17 9.88 -1.12
C ARG A 23 8.11 9.04 -0.42
N SER A 24 7.18 8.48 -1.20
CA SER A 24 6.04 7.75 -0.64
C SER A 24 5.54 6.60 -1.50
N VAL A 25 5.10 5.53 -0.86
CA VAL A 25 4.37 4.40 -1.46
C VAL A 25 2.89 4.44 -1.11
N LEU A 26 2.03 3.89 -1.96
CA LEU A 26 0.60 3.82 -1.67
C LEU A 26 0.31 2.77 -0.60
N PHE A 27 -0.57 3.12 0.34
CA PHE A 27 -1.11 2.19 1.34
C PHE A 27 -1.82 1.02 0.66
N ASP A 28 -1.33 -0.18 0.91
CA ASP A 28 -1.89 -1.42 0.38
C ASP A 28 -2.71 -2.15 1.45
N ILE A 29 -4.03 -2.15 1.24
CA ILE A 29 -4.98 -2.81 2.14
C ILE A 29 -4.84 -4.33 2.17
N LEU A 30 -4.05 -4.92 1.27
CA LEU A 30 -3.85 -6.37 1.11
C LEU A 30 -2.49 -6.85 1.62
N LYS A 31 -1.65 -5.95 2.17
CA LYS A 31 -0.40 -6.33 2.84
C LYS A 31 -0.74 -7.01 4.16
N TRP A 32 -0.31 -8.27 4.31
CA TRP A 32 -0.78 -9.17 5.35
C TRP A 32 0.35 -9.99 5.95
N SER A 33 0.06 -10.79 6.97
CA SER A 33 0.98 -11.75 7.56
C SER A 33 0.21 -12.81 8.34
N THR A 34 0.65 -14.05 8.23
CA THR A 34 0.17 -15.20 9.02
C THR A 34 1.12 -15.58 10.17
N HIS A 35 2.23 -14.85 10.34
CA HIS A 35 3.23 -15.11 11.37
C HIS A 35 2.72 -14.76 12.78
N PRO A 36 2.88 -15.65 13.78
CA PRO A 36 2.46 -15.42 15.17
C PRO A 36 3.07 -14.17 15.80
N GLU A 37 4.31 -13.84 15.46
CA GLU A 37 5.05 -12.66 15.92
C GLU A 37 4.31 -11.36 15.56
N VAL A 38 3.80 -11.30 14.33
CA VAL A 38 2.99 -10.17 13.86
C VAL A 38 1.66 -10.12 14.60
N ASP A 39 1.02 -11.26 14.88
CA ASP A 39 -0.22 -11.32 15.66
C ASP A 39 -0.02 -10.86 17.12
N GLN A 40 1.11 -11.18 17.74
CA GLN A 40 1.45 -10.71 19.08
C GLN A 40 1.64 -9.19 19.11
N ALA A 41 2.34 -8.62 18.11
CA ALA A 41 2.48 -7.17 17.98
C ALA A 41 1.11 -6.50 17.80
N VAL A 42 0.27 -7.06 16.93
CA VAL A 42 -1.10 -6.58 16.68
C VAL A 42 -1.92 -6.58 17.96
N ASP A 43 -1.79 -7.61 18.79
CA ASP A 43 -2.52 -7.72 20.04
C ASP A 43 -2.11 -6.65 21.03
N PHE A 44 -0.81 -6.42 21.21
CA PHE A 44 -0.28 -5.32 22.01
C PHE A 44 -0.81 -3.95 21.57
N PHE A 45 -0.81 -3.66 20.28
CA PHE A 45 -1.36 -2.39 19.77
C PHE A 45 -2.88 -2.32 19.93
N ALA A 46 -3.59 -3.45 19.84
CA ALA A 46 -5.03 -3.48 20.05
C ALA A 46 -5.41 -3.14 21.50
N GLU A 47 -4.58 -3.54 22.48
CA GLU A 47 -4.72 -3.12 23.88
C GLU A 47 -4.55 -1.61 24.01
N LYS A 48 -3.44 -1.06 23.51
CA LYS A 48 -3.17 0.39 23.55
C LYS A 48 -4.25 1.21 22.88
N ILE A 49 -4.82 0.73 21.78
CA ILE A 49 -5.91 1.43 21.07
C ILE A 49 -7.20 1.45 21.88
N VAL A 50 -7.57 0.33 22.49
CA VAL A 50 -8.77 0.30 23.33
C VAL A 50 -8.62 1.19 24.57
N GLU A 51 -7.43 1.20 25.17
CA GLU A 51 -7.08 2.06 26.31
C GLU A 51 -7.12 3.54 25.92
N ALA A 52 -6.42 3.94 24.86
CA ALA A 52 -6.33 5.34 24.43
C ALA A 52 -7.67 5.93 23.95
N LEU A 53 -8.59 5.09 23.46
CA LEU A 53 -9.92 5.52 23.05
C LEU A 53 -10.94 5.52 24.20
N GLY A 54 -10.58 5.03 25.39
CA GLY A 54 -11.52 4.87 26.50
C GLY A 54 -12.66 3.88 26.21
N LEU A 55 -12.50 3.02 25.20
CA LEU A 55 -13.55 2.16 24.66
C LEU A 55 -13.59 0.81 25.38
N LYS A 56 -13.71 0.82 26.72
CA LYS A 56 -13.68 -0.41 27.55
C LYS A 56 -14.67 -1.51 27.08
N GLN A 57 -15.76 -1.14 26.40
CA GLN A 57 -16.77 -2.06 25.89
C GLN A 57 -16.57 -2.50 24.43
N VAL A 58 -15.64 -1.90 23.68
CA VAL A 58 -15.44 -2.24 22.26
C VAL A 58 -14.45 -3.41 22.15
N PRO A 59 -14.83 -4.52 21.49
CA PRO A 59 -13.94 -5.68 21.37
C PRO A 59 -12.67 -5.34 20.57
N ARG A 60 -11.49 -5.64 21.16
CA ARG A 60 -10.16 -5.48 20.54
C ARG A 60 -10.07 -6.04 19.12
N ARG A 61 -10.72 -7.19 18.89
CA ARG A 61 -10.82 -7.86 17.58
C ARG A 61 -11.29 -6.97 16.43
N LYS A 62 -12.04 -5.89 16.71
CA LYS A 62 -12.53 -4.95 15.68
C LYS A 62 -11.40 -4.13 15.04
N PHE A 63 -10.24 -4.02 15.69
CA PHE A 63 -9.11 -3.22 15.21
C PHE A 63 -7.97 -4.08 14.67
N LYS A 64 -7.86 -5.37 15.06
CA LYS A 64 -6.71 -6.24 14.73
C LYS A 64 -6.36 -6.24 13.24
N THR A 65 -7.34 -6.43 12.35
CA THR A 65 -7.12 -6.43 10.90
C THR A 65 -6.56 -5.09 10.39
N HIS A 66 -7.10 -3.97 10.88
CA HIS A 66 -6.63 -2.62 10.53
C HIS A 66 -5.24 -2.34 11.07
N ILE A 67 -4.97 -2.74 12.31
CA ILE A 67 -3.66 -2.61 12.95
C ILE A 67 -2.63 -3.37 12.12
N LYS A 68 -2.88 -4.66 11.83
CA LYS A 68 -1.95 -5.50 11.07
C LYS A 68 -1.57 -4.85 9.74
N VAL A 69 -2.56 -4.44 8.96
CA VAL A 69 -2.32 -3.80 7.66
C VAL A 69 -1.55 -2.48 7.83
N VAL A 70 -1.87 -1.65 8.83
CA VAL A 70 -1.13 -0.39 9.08
C VAL A 70 0.32 -0.64 9.45
N LEU A 71 0.58 -1.54 10.41
CA LEU A 71 1.94 -1.86 10.87
C LEU A 71 2.79 -2.42 9.74
N LEU A 72 2.27 -3.36 8.95
CA LEU A 72 3.01 -3.97 7.86
C LEU A 72 3.28 -2.99 6.72
N ASN A 73 2.37 -2.06 6.43
CA ASN A 73 2.64 -1.00 5.45
C ASN A 73 3.73 -0.04 5.92
N LEU A 74 3.68 0.39 7.18
CA LEU A 74 4.68 1.27 7.78
C LEU A 74 6.06 0.60 7.84
N TYR A 75 6.10 -0.66 8.26
CA TYR A 75 7.32 -1.45 8.34
C TYR A 75 7.92 -1.72 6.94
N ALA A 76 7.11 -2.10 5.96
CA ALA A 76 7.57 -2.30 4.59
C ALA A 76 8.16 -1.01 3.97
N ALA A 77 7.53 0.14 4.22
CA ALA A 77 8.06 1.42 3.76
C ALA A 77 9.42 1.71 4.42
N TYR A 78 9.52 1.54 5.75
CA TYR A 78 10.77 1.73 6.50
C TYR A 78 11.92 0.83 6.02
N VAL A 79 11.65 -0.46 5.81
CA VAL A 79 12.65 -1.44 5.33
C VAL A 79 13.12 -1.10 3.92
N THR A 80 12.21 -0.66 3.05
CA THR A 80 12.58 -0.17 1.73
C THR A 80 13.50 1.04 1.86
N ASP A 81 13.17 1.91 2.82
CA ASP A 81 13.72 3.23 2.96
C ASP A 81 13.24 3.92 4.26
N SER A 82 14.17 4.20 5.18
CA SER A 82 13.84 4.73 6.50
C SER A 82 13.10 6.08 6.49
N GLU A 83 13.15 6.83 5.39
CA GLU A 83 12.44 8.10 5.27
C GLU A 83 11.15 8.03 4.46
N MET A 84 10.80 6.86 3.93
CA MET A 84 9.64 6.70 3.06
C MET A 84 8.31 6.80 3.81
N TYR A 85 7.41 7.59 3.25
CA TYR A 85 6.04 7.71 3.73
C TYR A 85 5.13 6.66 3.08
N VAL A 86 4.06 6.34 3.78
CA VAL A 86 2.90 5.61 3.28
C VAL A 86 1.78 6.61 2.99
N ALA A 87 1.45 6.78 1.71
CA ALA A 87 0.38 7.63 1.23
C ALA A 87 -0.97 6.89 1.31
N TYR A 88 -1.94 7.44 2.04
CA TYR A 88 -3.22 6.79 2.31
C TYR A 88 -4.40 7.75 2.06
N HIS A 89 -5.55 7.19 1.70
CA HIS A 89 -6.78 7.98 1.60
C HIS A 89 -7.24 8.39 3.00
N HIS A 90 -7.63 9.66 3.17
CA HIS A 90 -8.23 10.17 4.41
C HIS A 90 -9.76 10.31 4.28
N SER A 91 -10.40 9.43 3.51
CA SER A 91 -11.86 9.48 3.33
C SER A 91 -12.45 8.08 3.18
N ALA A 92 -13.71 7.94 3.58
CA ALA A 92 -14.47 6.69 3.45
C ALA A 92 -14.55 6.18 2.00
N ARG A 93 -14.46 7.06 1.00
CA ARG A 93 -14.49 6.70 -0.42
C ARG A 93 -13.30 5.83 -0.83
N GLY A 94 -12.17 5.94 -0.14
CA GLY A 94 -10.98 5.12 -0.39
C GLY A 94 -11.09 3.69 0.13
N TYR A 95 -12.04 3.41 1.03
CA TYR A 95 -12.12 2.15 1.78
C TYR A 95 -13.52 1.55 1.71
N GLN A 96 -13.94 1.19 0.50
CA GLN A 96 -15.23 0.56 0.28
C GLN A 96 -15.22 -0.86 0.86
N VAL A 97 -16.13 -1.14 1.79
CA VAL A 97 -16.29 -2.45 2.43
C VAL A 97 -17.49 -3.21 1.86
N ASN A 98 -17.77 -4.39 2.44
CA ASN A 98 -18.94 -5.18 2.11
C ASN A 98 -20.23 -4.37 2.35
N HIS A 99 -21.18 -4.47 1.42
CA HIS A 99 -22.48 -3.82 1.56
C HIS A 99 -23.47 -4.79 2.21
N ARG A 100 -23.84 -4.51 3.47
CA ARG A 100 -24.83 -5.28 4.22
C ARG A 100 -26.19 -4.60 4.13
N TYR A 101 -27.23 -5.36 3.78
CA TYR A 101 -28.60 -4.84 3.68
C TYR A 101 -29.60 -5.86 4.24
N LYS A 102 -30.75 -5.38 4.73
CA LYS A 102 -31.85 -6.23 5.22
C LYS A 102 -32.94 -6.31 4.17
N TYR A 103 -33.47 -7.50 3.92
CA TYR A 103 -34.65 -7.72 3.08
C TYR A 103 -35.51 -8.82 3.67
N ARG A 104 -36.80 -8.55 3.90
CA ARG A 104 -37.76 -9.48 4.54
C ARG A 104 -37.21 -10.11 5.83
N GLY A 105 -36.67 -9.29 6.73
CA GLY A 105 -36.10 -9.73 8.01
C GLY A 105 -34.76 -10.47 7.93
N LYS A 106 -34.28 -10.85 6.73
CA LYS A 106 -32.99 -11.52 6.54
C LYS A 106 -31.89 -10.52 6.19
N THR A 107 -30.68 -10.76 6.71
CA THR A 107 -29.50 -9.94 6.39
C THR A 107 -28.74 -10.56 5.22
N TYR A 108 -28.45 -9.76 4.21
CA TYR A 108 -27.68 -10.14 3.03
C TYR A 108 -26.39 -9.33 3.00
N THR A 109 -25.30 -9.96 2.53
CA THR A 109 -24.00 -9.31 2.41
C THR A 109 -23.51 -9.40 0.98
N LYS A 110 -23.39 -8.25 0.31
CA LYS A 110 -22.75 -8.13 -1.00
C LYS A 110 -21.26 -7.89 -0.80
N LYS A 111 -20.47 -8.96 -0.92
CA LYS A 111 -19.01 -8.93 -0.76
C LYS A 111 -18.35 -7.92 -1.72
N ASN A 112 -17.26 -7.31 -1.28
CA ASN A 112 -16.37 -6.51 -2.08
C ASN A 112 -15.08 -7.29 -2.32
N ARG A 113 -15.00 -7.95 -3.49
CA ARG A 113 -13.80 -8.73 -3.89
C ARG A 113 -12.50 -7.93 -3.88
N TYR A 114 -12.57 -6.60 -4.00
CA TYR A 114 -11.37 -5.74 -4.00
C TYR A 114 -10.96 -5.25 -2.60
N ASN A 115 -11.69 -5.63 -1.56
CA ASN A 115 -11.34 -5.37 -0.15
C ASN A 115 -11.77 -6.58 0.70
N PRO A 116 -11.15 -7.75 0.49
CA PRO A 116 -11.50 -8.99 1.17
C PRO A 116 -11.27 -8.92 2.69
N LEU A 117 -10.31 -8.11 3.14
CA LEU A 117 -10.01 -7.88 4.55
C LEU A 117 -10.98 -6.92 5.25
N GLU A 118 -12.00 -6.40 4.55
CA GLU A 118 -12.97 -5.43 5.08
C GLU A 118 -12.31 -4.21 5.76
N ILE A 119 -11.19 -3.72 5.24
CA ILE A 119 -10.52 -2.51 5.74
C ILE A 119 -11.44 -1.32 5.49
N GLY A 120 -12.20 -0.94 6.52
CA GLY A 120 -13.07 0.24 6.55
C GLY A 120 -12.41 1.48 7.17
N TRP A 121 -12.80 2.66 6.67
CA TRP A 121 -12.23 3.94 7.06
C TRP A 121 -12.31 4.23 8.56
N THR A 122 -13.46 4.01 9.21
CA THR A 122 -13.66 4.41 10.62
C THR A 122 -12.67 3.75 11.58
N ASN A 123 -12.44 2.45 11.45
CA ASN A 123 -11.48 1.76 12.32
C ASN A 123 -10.05 2.07 11.88
N LEU A 124 -9.79 2.23 10.59
CA LEU A 124 -8.48 2.65 10.10
C LEU A 124 -8.04 4.00 10.68
N GLN A 125 -8.93 5.00 10.68
CA GLN A 125 -8.64 6.31 11.26
C GLN A 125 -8.39 6.21 12.76
N LYS A 126 -9.21 5.47 13.51
CA LYS A 126 -8.98 5.25 14.94
C LYS A 126 -7.60 4.66 15.24
N VAL A 127 -7.15 3.69 14.43
CA VAL A 127 -5.80 3.11 14.54
C VAL A 127 -4.75 4.19 14.29
N ILE A 128 -4.82 4.89 13.15
CA ILE A 128 -3.84 5.91 12.75
C ILE A 128 -3.80 7.06 13.77
N ASP A 129 -4.95 7.61 14.16
CA ASP A 129 -5.07 8.69 15.15
C ASP A 129 -4.47 8.29 16.50
N THR A 130 -4.66 7.04 16.90
CA THR A 130 -4.06 6.56 18.16
C THR A 130 -2.55 6.44 18.05
N LEU A 131 -2.03 5.89 16.95
CA LEU A 131 -0.58 5.82 16.73
C LEU A 131 0.07 7.22 16.69
N ILE A 132 -0.63 8.21 16.13
CA ILE A 132 -0.21 9.63 16.17
C ILE A 132 -0.18 10.14 17.61
N ARG A 133 -1.24 9.92 18.40
CA ARG A 133 -1.30 10.34 19.82
C ARG A 133 -0.21 9.72 20.67
N LEU A 134 0.18 8.48 20.38
CA LEU A 134 1.26 7.77 21.05
C LEU A 134 2.65 8.18 20.54
N ASN A 135 2.75 9.15 19.62
CA ASN A 135 3.99 9.57 18.97
C ASN A 135 4.76 8.42 18.29
N LEU A 136 4.04 7.42 17.78
CA LEU A 136 4.62 6.27 17.07
C LEU A 136 4.63 6.48 15.55
N VAL A 137 3.85 7.46 15.07
CA VAL A 137 3.70 7.76 13.65
C VAL A 137 3.70 9.27 13.43
N GLU A 138 4.60 9.73 12.56
CA GLU A 138 4.52 11.06 11.95
C GLU A 138 3.42 11.07 10.89
N ASN A 139 2.57 12.09 10.86
CA ASN A 139 1.49 12.19 9.89
C ASN A 139 1.33 13.59 9.29
N HIS A 140 1.12 13.63 7.98
CA HIS A 140 0.81 14.85 7.21
C HIS A 140 -0.52 14.68 6.51
N LEU A 141 -1.48 15.54 6.82
CA LEU A 141 -2.76 15.55 6.14
C LEU A 141 -2.61 15.98 4.68
N GLY A 142 -3.24 15.21 3.80
CA GLY A 142 -3.42 15.57 2.41
C GLY A 142 -4.50 16.63 2.23
N TYR A 143 -4.66 17.09 1.00
CA TYR A 143 -5.69 18.07 0.63
C TYR A 143 -6.28 17.73 -0.74
N ALA A 144 -7.54 18.08 -0.94
CA ALA A 144 -8.15 18.06 -2.26
C ALA A 144 -7.91 19.40 -2.94
N ASP A 145 -7.40 19.39 -4.16
CA ASP A 145 -7.44 20.55 -5.04
C ASP A 145 -8.78 20.48 -5.81
N LEU A 146 -9.68 21.42 -5.47
CA LEU A 146 -11.05 21.45 -5.99
C LEU A 146 -11.12 21.99 -7.42
N ASP A 147 -10.14 22.81 -7.82
CA ASP A 147 -10.06 23.40 -9.15
C ASP A 147 -9.34 22.46 -10.12
N ASN A 148 -8.40 21.68 -9.61
CA ASN A 148 -7.67 20.69 -10.37
C ASN A 148 -7.44 19.40 -9.58
N PHE A 149 -8.40 18.48 -9.70
CA PHE A 149 -8.38 17.16 -9.05
C PHE A 149 -7.09 16.34 -9.29
N ARG A 150 -6.22 16.74 -10.22
CA ARG A 150 -4.90 16.12 -10.45
C ARG A 150 -3.83 16.53 -9.44
N TYR A 151 -4.00 17.64 -8.72
CA TYR A 151 -2.99 18.16 -7.78
C TYR A 151 -3.31 17.89 -6.32
N GLY A 152 -4.50 17.36 -6.01
CA GLY A 152 -4.82 16.89 -4.67
C GLY A 152 -3.80 15.85 -4.17
N LYS A 153 -3.44 15.93 -2.89
CA LYS A 153 -2.46 15.05 -2.26
C LYS A 153 -3.14 14.14 -1.25
N LEU A 154 -2.73 12.87 -1.24
CA LEU A 154 -3.09 11.93 -0.18
C LEU A 154 -2.40 12.32 1.13
N SER A 155 -3.00 11.91 2.25
CA SER A 155 -2.32 11.98 3.54
C SER A 155 -1.15 11.00 3.56
N ARG A 156 -0.14 11.31 4.35
CA ARG A 156 1.12 10.56 4.38
C ARG A 156 1.53 10.32 5.82
N MET A 157 1.76 9.05 6.14
CA MET A 157 2.20 8.61 7.46
C MET A 157 3.55 7.91 7.38
N ARG A 158 4.38 8.01 8.41
CA ARG A 158 5.68 7.33 8.50
C ARG A 158 5.89 6.83 9.91
N ALA A 159 6.49 5.65 10.06
CA ALA A 159 6.83 5.10 11.37
C ALA A 159 7.92 5.96 12.02
N ASN A 160 7.79 6.22 13.32
CA ASN A 160 8.88 6.75 14.11
C ASN A 160 9.83 5.62 14.52
N PRO A 161 11.10 5.92 14.87
CA PRO A 161 12.06 4.92 15.32
C PRO A 161 11.54 4.03 16.45
N ASP A 162 10.78 4.59 17.40
CA ASP A 162 10.19 3.84 18.51
C ASP A 162 9.21 2.75 18.04
N LEU A 163 8.42 3.03 16.99
CA LEU A 163 7.53 2.02 16.42
C LEU A 163 8.34 0.89 15.78
N ILE A 164 9.41 1.23 15.06
CA ILE A 164 10.29 0.24 14.44
C ILE A 164 10.99 -0.62 15.50
N ALA A 165 11.53 -0.01 16.54
CA ALA A 165 12.17 -0.71 17.65
C ALA A 165 11.20 -1.69 18.33
N ILE A 166 9.93 -1.31 18.52
CA ILE A 166 8.91 -2.24 19.02
C ILE A 166 8.77 -3.45 18.07
N LEU A 167 8.61 -3.22 16.76
CA LEU A 167 8.38 -4.30 15.79
C LEU A 167 9.59 -5.23 15.68
N GLU A 168 10.81 -4.70 15.57
CA GLU A 168 12.03 -5.49 15.36
C GLU A 168 12.62 -6.03 16.67
N GLU A 169 12.71 -5.23 17.72
CA GLU A 169 13.39 -5.62 18.95
C GLU A 169 12.48 -6.41 19.89
N SER A 170 11.22 -6.00 20.04
CA SER A 170 10.28 -6.67 20.96
C SER A 170 9.58 -7.86 20.30
N TYR A 171 9.14 -7.72 19.05
CA TYR A 171 8.36 -8.74 18.36
C TYR A 171 9.13 -9.50 17.28
N LYS A 172 10.39 -9.15 16.99
CA LYS A 172 11.25 -9.86 16.02
C LYS A 172 10.62 -9.95 14.63
N ILE A 173 9.84 -8.94 14.25
CA ILE A 173 9.26 -8.86 12.91
C ILE A 173 10.40 -8.56 11.92
N VAL A 174 10.47 -9.36 10.87
CA VAL A 174 11.46 -9.22 9.78
C VAL A 174 10.75 -9.10 8.43
N PRO A 175 11.43 -8.60 7.38
CA PRO A 175 10.79 -8.35 6.08
C PRO A 175 10.14 -9.57 5.44
N SER A 176 10.68 -10.77 5.65
CA SER A 176 10.15 -12.04 5.11
C SER A 176 8.80 -12.43 5.72
N MET A 177 8.39 -11.83 6.85
CA MET A 177 7.06 -12.04 7.45
C MET A 177 5.95 -11.22 6.77
N ILE A 178 6.29 -10.37 5.80
CA ILE A 178 5.33 -9.54 5.07
C ILE A 178 4.82 -10.29 3.85
N GLU A 179 3.54 -10.64 3.89
CA GLU A 179 2.84 -11.46 2.91
C GLU A 179 1.70 -10.69 2.21
N ARG A 180 0.90 -11.45 1.45
CA ARG A 180 -0.32 -10.99 0.78
C ARG A 180 -1.54 -11.66 1.37
N ALA A 181 -2.66 -10.95 1.38
CA ALA A 181 -3.94 -11.54 1.72
C ALA A 181 -4.29 -12.67 0.73
N GLU A 182 -4.60 -13.87 1.24
CA GLU A 182 -4.93 -15.06 0.43
C GLU A 182 -6.11 -14.82 -0.54
N GLU A 183 -7.11 -14.07 -0.07
CA GLU A 183 -8.33 -13.71 -0.82
C GLU A 183 -8.14 -12.49 -1.73
N GLU A 184 -6.89 -12.08 -2.00
CA GLU A 184 -6.59 -11.03 -2.94
C GLU A 184 -7.15 -11.35 -4.35
N GLU A 185 -7.92 -10.40 -4.89
CA GLU A 185 -8.40 -10.49 -6.27
C GLU A 185 -7.28 -10.17 -7.27
N LEU A 186 -6.84 -11.21 -7.99
CA LEU A 186 -5.80 -11.11 -9.02
C LEU A 186 -6.36 -10.72 -10.41
N VAL A 187 -7.68 -10.82 -10.61
CA VAL A 187 -8.34 -10.39 -11.84
C VAL A 187 -9.21 -9.16 -11.58
N GLU A 188 -8.75 -8.00 -12.06
CA GLU A 188 -9.47 -6.73 -11.90
C GLU A 188 -10.28 -6.36 -13.13
N LEU A 189 -11.54 -5.97 -12.93
CA LEU A 189 -12.35 -5.32 -13.96
C LEU A 189 -12.52 -3.84 -13.62
N ARG A 190 -12.16 -2.97 -14.56
CA ARG A 190 -12.32 -1.53 -14.44
C ARG A 190 -13.34 -1.03 -15.47
N GLY A 191 -14.22 -0.14 -15.05
CA GLY A 191 -15.17 0.54 -15.94
C GLY A 191 -14.48 1.53 -16.89
N LYS A 192 -15.28 2.26 -17.68
CA LYS A 192 -14.77 3.36 -18.50
C LYS A 192 -14.17 4.46 -17.61
N LYS A 193 -13.07 5.06 -18.06
CA LYS A 193 -12.45 6.22 -17.41
C LYS A 193 -13.40 7.41 -17.52
N LYS A 194 -13.58 8.18 -16.45
CA LYS A 194 -14.26 9.48 -16.53
C LYS A 194 -13.29 10.56 -17.02
N LYS A 195 -13.81 11.64 -17.61
CA LYS A 195 -12.98 12.79 -18.04
C LYS A 195 -12.14 13.29 -16.86
N GLY A 196 -10.84 13.36 -17.04
CA GLY A 196 -9.88 13.77 -16.00
C GLY A 196 -9.31 12.64 -15.14
N GLU A 197 -9.89 11.43 -15.14
CA GLU A 197 -9.34 10.28 -14.41
C GLU A 197 -8.29 9.51 -15.23
N ASN A 198 -7.17 9.13 -14.61
CA ASN A 198 -6.11 8.35 -15.27
C ASN A 198 -6.49 6.87 -15.47
N LYS A 199 -7.39 6.35 -14.62
CA LYS A 199 -7.83 4.95 -14.61
C LYS A 199 -9.32 4.82 -14.30
N GLY A 200 -9.95 3.79 -14.87
CA GLY A 200 -11.35 3.48 -14.61
C GLY A 200 -11.53 2.92 -13.21
N ARG A 201 -12.70 3.15 -12.60
CA ARG A 201 -13.02 2.61 -11.28
C ARG A 201 -13.16 1.10 -11.34
N LYS A 202 -12.72 0.41 -10.29
CA LYS A 202 -12.95 -1.04 -10.15
C LYS A 202 -14.46 -1.30 -10.09
N ILE A 203 -14.92 -2.26 -10.87
CA ILE A 203 -16.32 -2.71 -10.90
C ILE A 203 -16.40 -4.18 -10.54
N LYS A 204 -17.45 -4.55 -9.80
CA LYS A 204 -17.69 -5.95 -9.43
C LYS A 204 -18.21 -6.70 -10.66
N TYR A 205 -17.89 -7.99 -10.72
CA TYR A 205 -18.34 -8.90 -11.77
C TYR A 205 -18.70 -10.25 -11.14
N GLU A 206 -19.49 -11.05 -11.85
CA GLU A 206 -19.77 -12.44 -11.47
C GLU A 206 -18.70 -13.36 -12.06
N ASP A 207 -18.31 -14.36 -11.28
CA ASP A 207 -17.29 -15.30 -11.71
C ASP A 207 -17.80 -16.17 -12.88
N THR A 208 -17.00 -16.25 -13.93
CA THR A 208 -17.18 -17.18 -15.05
C THR A 208 -16.13 -18.28 -15.00
N LYS A 209 -16.30 -19.37 -15.78
CA LYS A 209 -15.25 -20.39 -15.93
C LYS A 209 -13.90 -19.76 -16.34
N ARG A 210 -13.95 -18.79 -17.26
CA ARG A 210 -12.78 -18.06 -17.76
C ARG A 210 -12.08 -17.24 -16.68
N THR A 211 -12.82 -16.48 -15.86
CA THR A 211 -12.20 -15.65 -14.80
C THR A 211 -11.66 -16.51 -13.66
N LYS A 212 -12.29 -17.64 -13.35
CA LYS A 212 -11.76 -18.62 -12.39
C LYS A 212 -10.45 -19.24 -12.87
N GLN A 213 -10.38 -19.66 -14.13
CA GLN A 213 -9.14 -20.18 -14.72
C GLN A 213 -8.02 -19.15 -14.66
N MET A 214 -8.26 -17.91 -15.14
CA MET A 214 -7.27 -16.83 -15.07
C MET A 214 -6.76 -16.57 -13.66
N ARG A 215 -7.64 -16.66 -12.66
CA ARG A 215 -7.25 -16.49 -11.25
C ARG A 215 -6.37 -17.64 -10.77
N GLY A 216 -6.69 -18.88 -11.14
CA GLY A 216 -5.85 -20.05 -10.86
C GLY A 216 -4.47 -19.92 -11.49
N ASP A 217 -4.41 -19.58 -12.78
CA ASP A 217 -3.15 -19.40 -13.51
C ASP A 217 -2.27 -18.30 -12.87
N LEU A 218 -2.89 -17.17 -12.49
CA LEU A 218 -2.19 -16.08 -11.80
C LEU A 218 -1.69 -16.47 -10.40
N ARG A 219 -2.46 -17.25 -9.64
CA ARG A 219 -2.01 -17.76 -8.33
C ARG A 219 -0.78 -18.63 -8.49
N HIS A 220 -0.84 -19.61 -9.38
CA HIS A 220 0.28 -20.49 -9.66
C HIS A 220 1.53 -19.73 -10.13
N LEU A 221 1.36 -18.76 -11.04
CA LEU A 221 2.47 -17.92 -11.50
C LEU A 221 3.06 -17.08 -10.36
N ASN A 222 2.23 -16.48 -9.51
CA ASN A 222 2.69 -15.69 -8.38
C ASN A 222 3.41 -16.54 -7.32
N GLU A 223 2.96 -17.76 -7.07
CA GLU A 223 3.65 -18.72 -6.18
C GLU A 223 5.07 -19.06 -6.69
N ILE A 224 5.25 -19.19 -8.01
CA ILE A 224 6.57 -19.40 -8.61
C ILE A 224 7.43 -18.14 -8.44
N LEU A 225 6.90 -16.96 -8.77
CA LEU A 225 7.62 -15.69 -8.61
C LEU A 225 8.02 -15.42 -7.16
N ASP A 226 7.19 -15.85 -6.21
CA ASP A 226 7.46 -15.66 -4.79
C ASP A 226 8.68 -16.47 -4.31
N LYS A 227 8.87 -17.68 -4.85
CA LYS A 227 10.03 -18.56 -4.56
C LYS A 227 11.34 -18.09 -5.17
N HIS A 228 11.30 -17.11 -6.07
CA HIS A 228 12.49 -16.61 -6.76
C HIS A 228 12.92 -15.25 -6.22
N CYS A 229 14.24 -15.10 -6.08
CA CYS A 229 14.86 -13.81 -5.85
C CYS A 229 14.97 -13.10 -7.21
N ILE A 230 14.19 -12.04 -7.41
CA ILE A 230 14.17 -11.26 -8.65
C ILE A 230 14.72 -9.88 -8.32
N THR A 231 15.89 -9.54 -8.87
CA THR A 231 16.63 -8.32 -8.52
C THR A 231 17.19 -7.64 -9.78
N LEU A 232 17.86 -6.50 -9.59
CA LEU A 232 18.66 -5.86 -10.63
C LEU A 232 20.15 -6.08 -10.36
N ASN A 233 20.88 -6.54 -11.36
CA ASN A 233 22.34 -6.56 -11.36
C ASN A 233 22.86 -5.19 -11.81
N VAL A 234 22.87 -4.25 -10.86
CA VAL A 234 23.35 -2.87 -11.01
C VAL A 234 24.20 -2.51 -9.79
N THR A 235 25.10 -1.55 -9.96
CA THR A 235 25.85 -0.92 -8.87
C THR A 235 24.95 -0.04 -8.00
N ASP A 236 25.44 0.32 -6.81
CA ASP A 236 24.70 1.20 -5.89
C ASP A 236 24.40 2.57 -6.55
N ASP A 237 25.36 3.15 -7.27
CA ASP A 237 25.19 4.43 -7.99
C ASP A 237 24.12 4.35 -9.09
N GLU A 238 24.13 3.28 -9.88
CA GLU A 238 23.10 3.02 -10.90
C GLU A 238 21.72 2.82 -10.27
N TRP A 239 21.67 2.16 -9.11
CA TRP A 239 20.43 1.98 -8.35
C TRP A 239 19.89 3.32 -7.83
N TYR A 240 20.75 4.18 -7.28
CA TYR A 240 20.36 5.53 -6.86
C TYR A 240 19.85 6.38 -8.02
N GLU A 241 20.52 6.32 -9.17
CA GLU A 241 20.12 7.07 -10.34
C GLU A 241 18.78 6.56 -10.91
N LEU A 242 18.57 5.24 -10.95
CA LEU A 242 17.28 4.65 -11.31
C LEU A 242 16.15 5.18 -10.42
N ASN A 243 16.35 5.19 -9.10
CA ASN A 243 15.33 5.70 -8.18
C ASN A 243 15.12 7.21 -8.30
N ARG A 244 16.17 7.98 -8.61
CA ARG A 244 16.05 9.41 -8.93
C ARG A 244 15.16 9.63 -10.16
N GLN A 245 15.36 8.83 -11.21
CA GLN A 245 14.56 8.89 -12.44
C GLN A 245 13.10 8.48 -12.19
N LEU A 246 12.86 7.40 -11.44
CA LEU A 246 11.52 6.98 -11.03
C LEU A 246 10.82 8.08 -10.22
N ALA A 247 11.52 8.74 -9.29
CA ALA A 247 10.97 9.86 -8.52
C ALA A 247 10.61 11.08 -9.38
N ALA A 248 11.22 11.24 -10.56
CA ALA A 248 10.92 12.31 -11.51
C ALA A 248 9.69 12.05 -12.39
N GLU A 249 9.26 10.79 -12.54
CA GLU A 249 8.06 10.40 -13.31
C GLU A 249 6.76 10.96 -12.70
N PRO A 250 5.59 10.89 -13.38
CA PRO A 250 4.32 11.27 -12.77
C PRO A 250 4.02 10.53 -11.46
N GLU A 251 3.28 11.15 -10.55
CA GLU A 251 3.11 10.71 -9.14
C GLU A 251 2.68 9.25 -8.95
N GLU A 252 2.03 8.63 -9.93
CA GLU A 252 1.62 7.22 -9.90
C GLU A 252 2.76 6.21 -10.09
N ARG A 253 3.97 6.66 -10.46
CA ARG A 253 5.16 5.81 -10.72
C ARG A 253 6.39 6.19 -9.86
N ARG A 254 6.21 7.07 -8.87
CA ARG A 254 7.31 7.71 -8.11
C ARG A 254 7.90 6.89 -6.96
N ALA A 255 7.60 5.60 -6.86
CA ALA A 255 8.17 4.79 -5.80
C ALA A 255 9.57 4.31 -6.20
N PRO A 256 10.52 4.26 -5.25
CA PRO A 256 11.72 3.45 -5.42
C PRO A 256 11.37 2.02 -5.79
N VAL A 257 12.33 1.30 -6.39
CA VAL A 257 12.16 -0.12 -6.71
C VAL A 257 11.93 -0.90 -5.42
N ASP A 258 10.70 -1.37 -5.23
CA ASP A 258 10.32 -2.30 -4.18
C ASP A 258 10.41 -3.73 -4.71
N TYR A 259 11.52 -4.41 -4.43
CA TYR A 259 11.76 -5.79 -4.85
C TYR A 259 10.76 -6.80 -4.25
N SER A 260 10.06 -6.45 -3.16
CA SER A 260 8.99 -7.29 -2.61
C SER A 260 7.72 -7.28 -3.48
N SER A 261 7.57 -6.28 -4.35
CA SER A 261 6.41 -6.14 -5.23
C SER A 261 6.49 -7.07 -6.43
N LYS A 262 6.23 -8.37 -6.21
CA LYS A 262 6.28 -9.44 -7.24
C LYS A 262 4.92 -9.89 -7.77
N VAL A 263 3.83 -9.55 -7.07
CA VAL A 263 2.48 -10.04 -7.39
C VAL A 263 2.00 -9.50 -8.72
N LEU A 264 1.72 -10.39 -9.67
CA LEU A 264 1.05 -10.08 -10.92
C LEU A 264 -0.47 -10.15 -10.79
N LYS A 265 -1.13 -9.22 -11.47
CA LYS A 265 -2.58 -9.14 -11.63
C LYS A 265 -2.92 -8.96 -13.10
N ARG A 266 -4.09 -9.44 -13.51
CA ARG A 266 -4.64 -9.18 -14.84
C ARG A 266 -5.76 -8.15 -14.76
N ILE A 267 -5.58 -7.02 -15.44
CA ILE A 267 -6.49 -5.89 -15.40
C ILE A 267 -7.19 -5.73 -16.74
N PHE A 268 -8.52 -5.76 -16.70
CA PHE A 268 -9.42 -5.49 -17.82
C PHE A 268 -10.01 -4.08 -17.67
N ASN A 269 -10.21 -3.40 -18.80
CA ASN A 269 -10.74 -2.03 -18.83
C ASN A 269 -12.07 -1.97 -19.60
N ASP A 270 -12.74 -0.82 -19.53
CA ASP A 270 -14.03 -0.54 -20.18
C ASP A 270 -15.16 -1.53 -19.84
N GLY A 271 -15.06 -2.18 -18.68
CA GLY A 271 -16.04 -3.15 -18.20
C GLY A 271 -16.15 -4.41 -19.06
N SER A 272 -15.12 -4.75 -19.85
CA SER A 272 -15.16 -5.92 -20.73
C SER A 272 -13.98 -6.87 -20.55
N PHE A 273 -14.29 -8.16 -20.41
CA PHE A 273 -13.31 -9.26 -20.47
C PHE A 273 -12.90 -9.64 -21.91
N THR A 274 -13.53 -9.07 -22.94
CA THR A 274 -13.23 -9.38 -24.35
C THR A 274 -12.07 -8.55 -24.92
N LYS A 275 -11.73 -7.43 -24.28
CA LYS A 275 -10.74 -6.45 -24.78
C LYS A 275 -9.28 -6.80 -24.46
N GLY A 276 -8.98 -8.04 -24.07
CA GLY A 276 -7.63 -8.47 -23.71
C GLY A 276 -7.07 -7.75 -22.47
N GLY A 277 -7.27 -8.33 -21.28
CA GLY A 277 -6.70 -7.78 -20.05
C GLY A 277 -5.17 -7.89 -20.03
N ARG A 278 -4.50 -6.86 -19.49
CA ARG A 278 -3.03 -6.76 -19.41
C ARG A 278 -2.52 -7.12 -18.02
N PHE A 279 -1.28 -7.61 -17.95
CA PHE A 279 -0.61 -7.89 -16.68
C PHE A 279 -0.02 -6.61 -16.06
N TYR A 280 -0.14 -6.48 -14.75
CA TYR A 280 0.36 -5.38 -13.93
C TYR A 280 0.82 -5.91 -12.57
N GLY A 281 1.55 -5.10 -11.79
CA GLY A 281 1.88 -5.37 -10.40
C GLY A 281 3.38 -5.42 -10.16
N GLY A 282 4.03 -6.47 -10.69
CA GLY A 282 5.47 -6.71 -10.57
C GLY A 282 6.34 -5.47 -10.81
N TRP A 283 7.30 -5.20 -9.92
CA TRP A 283 8.17 -4.03 -9.95
C TRP A 283 8.92 -3.87 -11.27
N TRP A 284 9.27 -4.99 -11.93
CA TRP A 284 9.94 -5.00 -13.24
C TRP A 284 9.10 -4.36 -14.36
N LEU A 285 7.78 -4.28 -14.21
CA LEU A 285 6.90 -3.59 -15.14
C LEU A 285 6.93 -2.07 -14.96
N GLN A 286 7.44 -1.57 -13.82
CA GLN A 286 7.47 -0.16 -13.46
C GLN A 286 8.81 0.52 -13.76
N ILE A 287 9.89 -0.26 -13.91
CA ILE A 287 11.21 0.29 -14.27
C ILE A 287 11.31 0.64 -15.76
N PRO A 288 12.18 1.61 -16.13
CA PRO A 288 12.47 1.97 -17.52
C PRO A 288 12.88 0.75 -18.34
N SER A 289 12.55 0.77 -19.63
CA SER A 289 12.81 -0.35 -20.53
C SER A 289 14.30 -0.74 -20.56
N ASP A 290 15.19 0.25 -20.54
CA ASP A 290 16.63 0.04 -20.63
C ASP A 290 17.21 -0.61 -19.36
N CYS A 291 16.54 -0.47 -18.22
CA CYS A 291 16.94 -1.11 -16.97
C CYS A 291 16.54 -2.59 -16.92
N ARG A 292 15.54 -3.02 -17.72
CA ARG A 292 15.01 -4.39 -17.65
C ARG A 292 16.00 -5.46 -18.09
N LYS A 293 17.01 -5.08 -18.90
CA LYS A 293 18.11 -5.98 -19.30
C LYS A 293 19.00 -6.40 -18.12
N HIS A 294 18.92 -5.68 -17.00
CA HIS A 294 19.67 -5.98 -15.78
C HIS A 294 18.88 -6.85 -14.79
N ILE A 295 17.65 -7.27 -15.13
CA ILE A 295 16.87 -8.15 -14.26
C ILE A 295 17.54 -9.52 -14.19
N THR A 296 17.74 -10.00 -12.98
CA THR A 296 18.33 -11.31 -12.71
C THR A 296 17.43 -12.14 -11.81
N PHE A 297 17.53 -13.45 -11.96
CA PHE A 297 16.79 -14.44 -11.17
C PHE A 297 17.78 -15.30 -10.40
N ASN A 298 17.62 -15.37 -9.08
CA ASN A 298 18.39 -16.22 -8.17
C ASN A 298 19.92 -16.07 -8.31
N THR A 299 20.40 -14.84 -8.52
CA THR A 299 21.85 -14.54 -8.58
C THR A 299 22.24 -13.64 -7.42
N ASP A 300 23.47 -13.82 -6.93
CA ASP A 300 24.03 -13.03 -5.84
C ASP A 300 24.07 -11.54 -6.19
N PHE A 301 23.48 -10.73 -5.31
CA PHE A 301 23.39 -9.28 -5.41
C PHE A 301 24.79 -8.65 -5.26
N ARG A 302 25.20 -7.77 -6.18
CA ARG A 302 26.51 -7.08 -6.13
C ARG A 302 26.51 -5.73 -5.39
N GLY A 303 25.34 -5.23 -4.98
CA GLY A 303 25.20 -3.97 -4.23
C GLY A 303 25.19 -4.17 -2.71
N SER A 304 25.44 -3.11 -1.96
CA SER A 304 25.55 -3.20 -0.49
C SER A 304 24.24 -2.92 0.26
N HIS A 305 23.19 -2.46 -0.44
CA HIS A 305 22.02 -1.81 0.17
C HIS A 305 20.84 -2.71 0.55
N ASN A 306 20.98 -4.05 0.50
CA ASN A 306 19.91 -4.92 0.99
C ASN A 306 20.47 -6.16 1.71
N ARG A 307 21.14 -5.94 2.85
CA ARG A 307 21.52 -7.03 3.78
C ARG A 307 20.35 -7.54 4.64
N HIS A 308 19.10 -7.27 4.25
CA HIS A 308 17.92 -7.65 5.03
C HIS A 308 16.95 -8.58 4.27
N SER A 309 17.40 -9.17 3.16
CA SER A 309 16.71 -10.30 2.52
C SER A 309 17.45 -11.60 2.82
N HIS A 310 17.35 -12.08 4.06
CA HIS A 310 17.50 -13.50 4.41
C HIS A 310 16.45 -13.87 5.45
#